data_AF-H1KQL7-F1
#
_entry.id   AF-H1KQL7-F1
#
_cell.length_a   1.000
_cell.length_b   1.000
_cell.length_c   1.000
_cell.angle_alpha   90.00
_cell.angle_beta   90.00
_cell.angle_gamma   90.00
#
_symmetry.space_group_name_H-M   'P 1'
#
loop_
_entity.id
_entity.type
_entity.pdbx_description
1 polymer ?
#
loop_
_entity_poly.entity_id
_entity_poly.type
_entity_poly.pdbx_seq_one_letter_code
_entity_poly.pdbx_strand_id
1 'polypeptide(L)'
;MSKGDIYIRRDDPDSAVRISDVADGQVHYAPEGGGFVHKAPTAKFEADFRPQTDEDRTRLSTAAKGWVSGDWAEDESPIPAWLTKKLWNGFAMPAFEKDDLVEAIAKGKVLDTFHYAAGDVFITLDNCGEPLPQFDPDVEFARILETAEDPMSIEIEIGGVSLQVDVWHGRDMALADGSTVRVYDVGAGSWTWSEAEAPEPAASPAP
;
A
#
# COMPACT_ATOMS: atom_id res chain seq x y z
N MET A 1 -24.45 14.38 0.59
CA MET A 1 -23.76 13.40 -0.25
C MET A 1 -23.23 14.11 -1.48
N SER A 2 -21.92 14.12 -1.64
CA SER A 2 -21.21 14.83 -2.69
C SER A 2 -19.90 14.11 -3.02
N LYS A 3 -19.34 14.38 -4.20
CA LYS A 3 -18.02 13.87 -4.58
C LYS A 3 -16.98 14.23 -3.52
N GLY A 4 -16.18 13.25 -3.12
CA GLY A 4 -15.15 13.38 -2.09
C GLY A 4 -15.61 12.99 -0.68
N ASP A 5 -16.92 12.98 -0.41
CA ASP A 5 -17.46 12.54 0.89
C ASP A 5 -17.06 11.09 1.18
N ILE A 6 -16.80 10.79 2.46
CA ILE A 6 -16.49 9.45 2.95
C ILE A 6 -17.67 8.91 3.74
N TYR A 7 -18.02 7.66 3.44
CA TYR A 7 -19.11 6.92 4.07
C TYR A 7 -18.61 5.59 4.62
N ILE A 8 -19.22 5.14 5.72
CA ILE A 8 -18.91 3.87 6.39
C ILE A 8 -20.05 2.90 6.15
N ARG A 9 -19.71 1.66 5.82
CA ARG A 9 -20.68 0.58 5.65
C ARG A 9 -21.28 0.23 7.03
N ARG A 10 -22.60 0.04 7.09
CA ARG A 10 -23.28 -0.14 8.39
C ARG A 10 -23.07 -1.52 9.02
N ASP A 11 -22.91 -2.55 8.19
CA ASP A 11 -22.64 -3.94 8.59
C ASP A 11 -21.14 -4.22 8.79
N ASP A 12 -20.27 -3.35 8.29
CA ASP A 12 -18.82 -3.43 8.44
C ASP A 12 -18.23 -2.04 8.73
N PRO A 13 -18.00 -1.69 10.01
CA PRO A 13 -17.55 -0.35 10.39
C PRO A 13 -16.11 -0.05 9.96
N ASP A 14 -15.28 -1.04 9.64
CA ASP A 14 -13.92 -0.80 9.11
C ASP A 14 -13.93 -0.58 7.58
N SER A 15 -15.06 -0.81 6.90
CA SER A 15 -15.23 -0.56 5.47
C SER A 15 -15.63 0.90 5.18
N ALA A 16 -14.64 1.71 4.80
CA ALA A 16 -14.81 3.08 4.34
C ALA A 16 -14.80 3.19 2.81
N VAL A 17 -15.74 3.96 2.26
CA VAL A 17 -15.84 4.24 0.82
C VAL A 17 -15.85 5.75 0.56
N ARG A 18 -15.23 6.16 -0.54
CA ARG A 18 -15.22 7.54 -1.04
C ARG A 18 -16.13 7.66 -2.25
N ILE A 19 -16.95 8.71 -2.25
CA ILE A 19 -17.82 9.02 -3.39
C ILE A 19 -17.00 9.65 -4.50
N SER A 20 -17.02 9.04 -5.67
CA SER A 20 -16.36 9.56 -6.88
C SER A 20 -17.29 10.42 -7.72
N ASP A 21 -18.59 10.13 -7.71
CA ASP A 21 -19.62 10.87 -8.45
C ASP A 21 -21.04 10.60 -7.91
N VAL A 22 -21.97 11.54 -8.14
CA VAL A 22 -23.40 11.39 -7.86
C VAL A 22 -24.18 11.98 -9.02
N ALA A 23 -24.82 11.12 -9.82
CA ALA A 23 -25.54 11.52 -11.03
C ALA A 23 -26.73 10.58 -11.27
N ASP A 24 -27.81 11.11 -11.84
CA ASP A 24 -28.99 10.34 -12.27
C ASP A 24 -29.60 9.41 -11.19
N GLY A 25 -29.56 9.85 -9.92
CA GLY A 25 -30.03 9.07 -8.78
C GLY A 25 -29.15 7.88 -8.41
N GLN A 26 -27.97 7.75 -9.02
CA GLN A 26 -26.93 6.77 -8.70
C GLN A 26 -25.79 7.42 -7.93
N VAL A 27 -25.16 6.61 -7.08
CA VAL A 27 -23.94 6.97 -6.35
C VAL A 27 -22.82 6.09 -6.89
N HIS A 28 -21.74 6.72 -7.32
CA HIS A 28 -20.49 6.04 -7.69
C HIS A 28 -19.51 6.18 -6.53
N TYR A 29 -18.96 5.05 -6.09
CA TYR A 29 -18.07 5.01 -4.93
C TYR A 29 -17.04 3.90 -5.06
N ALA A 30 -15.90 4.06 -4.38
CA ALA A 30 -14.85 3.05 -4.29
C ALA A 30 -14.34 2.97 -2.84
N PRO A 31 -13.68 1.87 -2.43
CA PRO A 31 -12.97 1.83 -1.16
C PRO A 31 -12.04 3.05 -1.00
N GLU A 32 -11.82 3.52 0.24
CA GLU A 32 -10.98 4.69 0.47
C GLU A 32 -9.53 4.50 0.00
N GLY A 33 -9.01 3.26 0.07
CA GLY A 33 -7.71 2.87 -0.46
C GLY A 33 -7.65 2.71 -1.98
N GLY A 34 -8.77 2.91 -2.67
CA GLY A 34 -8.89 2.80 -4.11
C GLY A 34 -9.40 1.43 -4.58
N GLY A 35 -9.45 1.26 -5.91
CA GLY A 35 -9.94 0.06 -6.56
C GLY A 35 -11.20 0.29 -7.41
N PHE A 36 -11.98 -0.77 -7.60
CA PHE A 36 -13.15 -0.73 -8.47
C PHE A 36 -14.22 0.29 -8.03
N VAL A 37 -14.73 1.04 -9.01
CA VAL A 37 -15.88 1.93 -8.79
C VAL A 37 -17.16 1.10 -8.84
N HIS A 38 -17.84 1.05 -7.70
CA HIS A 38 -19.18 0.49 -7.56
C HIS A 38 -20.25 1.53 -7.88
N LYS A 39 -21.43 1.05 -8.28
CA LYS A 39 -22.59 1.89 -8.58
C LYS A 39 -23.80 1.34 -7.84
N ALA A 40 -24.54 2.21 -7.17
CA ALA A 40 -25.79 1.85 -6.51
C ALA A 40 -26.83 2.97 -6.59
N PRO A 41 -28.13 2.64 -6.62
CA PRO A 41 -29.17 3.64 -6.41
C PRO A 41 -28.98 4.36 -5.08
N THR A 42 -29.23 5.67 -5.05
CA THR A 42 -29.01 6.52 -3.87
C THR A 42 -29.71 5.97 -2.63
N ALA A 43 -30.97 5.54 -2.75
CA ALA A 43 -31.73 4.98 -1.62
C ALA A 43 -31.10 3.69 -1.07
N LYS A 44 -30.53 2.84 -1.93
CA LYS A 44 -29.83 1.63 -1.48
C LYS A 44 -28.53 2.01 -0.77
N PHE A 45 -27.78 2.95 -1.33
CA PHE A 45 -26.54 3.43 -0.71
C PHE A 45 -26.81 4.02 0.69
N GLU A 46 -27.83 4.86 0.85
CA GLU A 46 -28.17 5.45 2.16
C GLU A 46 -28.66 4.42 3.19
N ALA A 47 -29.27 3.33 2.72
CA ALA A 47 -29.67 2.21 3.57
C ALA A 47 -28.46 1.40 4.05
N ASP A 48 -27.46 1.19 3.18
CA ASP A 48 -26.29 0.34 3.45
C ASP A 48 -25.14 1.11 4.13
N PHE A 49 -25.09 2.45 3.94
CA PHE A 49 -23.99 3.30 4.38
C PHE A 49 -24.47 4.46 5.27
N ARG A 50 -23.54 5.00 6.04
CA ARG A 50 -23.72 6.24 6.82
C ARG A 50 -22.54 7.19 6.62
N PRO A 51 -22.72 8.51 6.75
CA PRO A 51 -21.60 9.44 6.72
C PRO A 51 -20.55 9.07 7.78
N GLN A 52 -19.27 9.25 7.44
CA GLN A 52 -18.16 9.08 8.38
C GLN A 52 -18.26 10.12 9.50
N THR A 53 -18.08 9.69 10.75
CA THR A 53 -17.97 10.58 11.92
C THR A 53 -16.51 10.85 12.29
N ASP A 54 -16.25 11.80 13.19
CA ASP A 54 -14.89 12.04 13.71
C ASP A 54 -14.36 10.83 14.52
N GLU A 55 -15.25 10.08 15.15
CA GLU A 55 -14.92 8.81 15.83
C GLU A 55 -14.45 7.76 14.81
N ASP A 56 -15.16 7.61 13.68
CA ASP A 56 -14.71 6.71 12.61
C ASP A 56 -13.38 7.15 12.03
N ARG A 57 -13.21 8.45 11.79
CA ARG A 57 -11.95 9.00 11.27
C ARG A 57 -10.79 8.67 12.21
N THR A 58 -10.99 8.85 13.51
CA THR A 58 -10.00 8.50 14.51
C THR A 58 -9.69 7.00 14.46
N ARG A 59 -10.72 6.14 14.54
CA ARG A 59 -10.58 4.67 14.53
C ARG A 59 -9.97 4.10 13.25
N LEU A 60 -10.22 4.71 12.10
CA LEU A 60 -9.65 4.31 10.81
C LEU A 60 -8.23 4.88 10.61
N SER A 61 -7.90 5.98 11.29
CA SER A 61 -6.54 6.52 11.28
C SER A 61 -5.57 5.75 12.20
N THR A 62 -6.07 4.92 13.12
CA THR A 62 -5.21 4.09 13.96
C THR A 62 -4.72 2.88 13.17
N ALA A 63 -3.44 2.86 12.84
CA ALA A 63 -2.77 1.65 12.35
C ALA A 63 -2.34 0.76 13.52
N ALA A 64 -2.41 -0.56 13.32
CA ALA A 64 -1.87 -1.54 14.24
C ALA A 64 -0.67 -2.24 13.61
N LYS A 65 0.35 -2.59 14.41
CA LYS A 65 1.38 -3.52 13.95
C LYS A 65 0.76 -4.89 13.75
N GLY A 66 1.06 -5.50 12.62
CA GLY A 66 0.64 -6.83 12.23
C GLY A 66 1.62 -7.42 11.23
N TRP A 67 1.13 -8.38 10.47
CA TRP A 67 1.92 -9.17 9.54
C TRP A 67 1.18 -9.25 8.21
N VAL A 68 1.92 -9.15 7.11
CA VAL A 68 1.36 -9.29 5.76
C VAL A 68 2.19 -10.23 4.92
N SER A 69 1.55 -10.86 3.94
CA SER A 69 2.20 -11.62 2.87
C SER A 69 1.60 -11.24 1.51
N GLY A 70 2.35 -11.52 0.45
CA GLY A 70 1.90 -11.37 -0.93
C GLY A 70 1.97 -12.72 -1.64
N ASP A 71 0.99 -13.01 -2.48
CA ASP A 71 0.92 -14.23 -3.30
C ASP A 71 1.94 -14.27 -4.46
N TRP A 72 2.64 -13.16 -4.67
CA TRP A 72 3.71 -12.99 -5.66
C TRP A 72 5.10 -13.27 -5.09
N ALA A 73 5.25 -13.43 -3.77
CA ALA A 73 6.54 -13.75 -3.15
C ALA A 73 6.80 -15.27 -3.20
N GLU A 74 8.03 -15.68 -3.55
CA GLU A 74 8.41 -17.11 -3.51
C GLU A 74 8.41 -17.66 -2.08
N ASP A 75 8.71 -16.81 -1.10
CA ASP A 75 8.60 -17.07 0.33
C ASP A 75 7.39 -16.32 0.89
N GLU A 76 6.29 -17.05 1.13
CA GLU A 76 5.06 -16.50 1.73
C GLU A 76 5.22 -16.14 3.21
N SER A 77 6.41 -16.30 3.80
CA SER A 77 6.58 -15.98 5.21
C SER A 77 6.35 -14.50 5.47
N PRO A 78 5.58 -14.17 6.51
CA PRO A 78 5.04 -12.83 6.70
C PRO A 78 6.12 -11.77 6.94
N ILE A 79 5.81 -10.54 6.55
CA ILE A 79 6.60 -9.32 6.76
C ILE A 79 5.85 -8.45 7.79
N PRO A 80 6.53 -7.93 8.83
CA PRO A 80 5.89 -7.05 9.79
C PRO A 80 5.54 -5.72 9.13
N ALA A 81 4.32 -5.23 9.38
CA ALA A 81 3.82 -3.99 8.79
C ALA A 81 2.84 -3.27 9.71
N TRP A 82 2.59 -2.00 9.42
CA TRP A 82 1.47 -1.25 9.96
C TRP A 82 0.25 -1.43 9.07
N LEU A 83 -0.83 -1.96 9.62
CA LEU A 83 -2.08 -2.21 8.93
C LEU A 83 -2.95 -0.96 8.99
N THR A 84 -3.08 -0.25 7.86
CA THR A 84 -3.75 1.07 7.79
C THR A 84 -5.27 0.99 7.69
N LYS A 85 -5.85 -0.23 7.73
CA LYS A 85 -7.26 -0.56 7.47
C LYS A 85 -7.80 -0.11 6.11
N LYS A 86 -6.97 0.51 5.28
CA LYS A 86 -7.29 0.83 3.90
C LYS A 86 -7.15 -0.42 3.06
N LEU A 87 -8.07 -0.55 2.11
CA LEU A 87 -8.08 -1.64 1.14
C LEU A 87 -8.02 -1.09 -0.28
N TRP A 88 -7.23 -1.74 -1.12
CA TRP A 88 -7.22 -1.56 -2.57
C TRP A 88 -7.73 -2.83 -3.23
N ASN A 89 -8.86 -2.75 -3.95
CA ASN A 89 -9.51 -3.93 -4.54
C ASN A 89 -9.79 -5.08 -3.54
N GLY A 90 -9.92 -4.77 -2.25
CA GLY A 90 -10.10 -5.76 -1.18
C GLY A 90 -8.80 -6.29 -0.57
N PHE A 91 -7.64 -5.91 -1.10
CA PHE A 91 -6.33 -6.25 -0.55
C PHE A 91 -5.83 -5.19 0.42
N ALA A 92 -5.05 -5.62 1.41
CA ALA A 92 -4.51 -4.73 2.43
C ALA A 92 -3.57 -3.68 1.81
N MET A 93 -3.51 -2.51 2.45
CA MET A 93 -2.52 -1.47 2.14
C MET A 93 -1.56 -1.31 3.33
N PRO A 94 -0.55 -2.18 3.44
CA PRO A 94 0.44 -2.11 4.52
C PRO A 94 1.34 -0.89 4.37
N ALA A 95 1.81 -0.40 5.51
CA ALA A 95 2.89 0.58 5.59
C ALA A 95 4.04 -0.01 6.40
N PHE A 96 5.24 -0.06 5.82
CA PHE A 96 6.37 -0.78 6.41
C PHE A 96 7.37 0.19 7.02
N GLU A 97 8.05 -0.22 8.09
CA GLU A 97 9.25 0.50 8.54
C GLU A 97 10.43 0.14 7.65
N LYS A 98 11.42 1.05 7.58
CA LYS A 98 12.59 0.88 6.71
C LYS A 98 13.33 -0.43 6.96
N ASP A 99 13.61 -0.73 8.23
CA ASP A 99 14.44 -1.87 8.61
C ASP A 99 13.72 -3.19 8.30
N ASP A 100 12.39 -3.23 8.50
CA ASP A 100 11.53 -4.36 8.15
C ASP A 100 11.58 -4.64 6.62
N LEU A 101 11.51 -3.60 5.79
CA LEU A 101 11.63 -3.74 4.32
C LEU A 101 13.03 -4.16 3.88
N VAL A 102 14.08 -3.55 4.44
CA VAL A 102 15.47 -3.91 4.11
C VAL A 102 15.74 -5.38 4.43
N GLU A 103 15.24 -5.87 5.57
CA GLU A 103 15.34 -7.28 5.94
C GLU A 103 14.53 -8.17 4.97
N ALA A 104 13.31 -7.78 4.61
CA ALA A 104 12.47 -8.54 3.67
C ALA A 104 13.11 -8.63 2.27
N ILE A 105 13.68 -7.53 1.76
CA ILE A 105 14.42 -7.49 0.50
C ILE A 105 15.67 -8.39 0.57
N ALA A 106 16.45 -8.29 1.64
CA ALA A 106 17.65 -9.12 1.82
C ALA A 106 17.34 -10.62 1.90
N LYS A 107 16.12 -10.99 2.32
CA LYS A 107 15.60 -12.36 2.34
C LYS A 107 14.91 -12.79 1.05
N GLY A 108 14.83 -11.91 0.04
CA GLY A 108 14.16 -12.21 -1.24
C GLY A 108 12.64 -12.25 -1.16
N LYS A 109 12.03 -11.70 -0.10
CA LYS A 109 10.56 -11.66 0.06
C LYS A 109 9.91 -10.52 -0.74
N VAL A 110 10.68 -9.47 -1.00
CA VAL A 110 10.29 -8.34 -1.83
C VAL A 110 11.31 -8.26 -2.94
N LEU A 111 10.90 -8.62 -4.15
CA LEU A 111 11.77 -8.69 -5.31
C LEU A 111 11.93 -7.30 -5.94
N ASP A 112 13.05 -7.13 -6.63
CA ASP A 112 13.36 -5.98 -7.49
C ASP A 112 13.09 -4.60 -6.87
N THR A 113 13.19 -4.54 -5.54
CA THR A 113 12.94 -3.34 -4.74
C THR A 113 14.21 -2.94 -4.00
N PHE A 114 14.56 -1.66 -4.10
CA PHE A 114 15.83 -1.13 -3.66
C PHE A 114 15.61 0.10 -2.79
N HIS A 115 16.35 0.20 -1.68
CA HIS A 115 16.35 1.40 -0.86
C HIS A 115 17.38 2.41 -1.38
N TYR A 116 16.93 3.62 -1.72
CA TYR A 116 17.80 4.72 -2.12
C TYR A 116 17.83 5.81 -1.04
N ALA A 117 18.88 5.76 -0.22
CA ALA A 117 18.97 6.57 1.00
C ALA A 117 19.00 8.08 0.74
N ALA A 118 19.59 8.53 -0.38
CA ALA A 118 19.68 9.96 -0.69
C ALA A 118 18.31 10.59 -1.01
N GLY A 119 17.35 9.79 -1.49
CA GLY A 119 15.97 10.22 -1.74
C GLY A 119 14.99 9.91 -0.61
N ASP A 120 15.39 9.12 0.40
CA ASP A 120 14.49 8.54 1.41
C ASP A 120 13.29 7.82 0.75
N VAL A 121 13.61 6.93 -0.19
CA VAL A 121 12.63 6.17 -0.99
C VAL A 121 13.00 4.70 -1.09
N PHE A 122 12.00 3.87 -1.36
CA PHE A 122 12.19 2.59 -2.03
C PHE A 122 11.81 2.72 -3.49
N ILE A 123 12.54 2.05 -4.37
CA ILE A 123 12.30 2.01 -5.82
C ILE A 123 12.08 0.56 -6.20
N THR A 124 10.93 0.24 -6.78
CA THR A 124 10.65 -1.06 -7.39
C THR A 124 10.83 -0.95 -8.89
N LEU A 125 11.56 -1.89 -9.48
CA LEU A 125 11.70 -2.04 -10.93
C LEU A 125 10.98 -3.31 -11.36
N ASP A 126 10.05 -3.22 -12.31
CA ASP A 126 9.38 -4.38 -12.89
C ASP A 126 9.76 -4.52 -14.37
N ASN A 127 10.13 -5.74 -14.75
CA ASN A 127 10.44 -6.15 -16.11
C ASN A 127 9.49 -7.29 -16.58
N CYS A 128 8.23 -7.27 -16.12
CA CYS A 128 7.21 -8.25 -16.47
C CYS A 128 7.64 -9.70 -16.19
N GLY A 129 8.39 -9.92 -15.11
CA GLY A 129 8.91 -11.23 -14.70
C GLY A 129 10.21 -11.67 -15.39
N GLU A 130 10.80 -10.84 -16.26
CA GLU A 130 12.14 -11.09 -16.80
C GLU A 130 13.25 -10.53 -15.88
N PRO A 131 14.48 -11.05 -15.93
CA PRO A 131 15.58 -10.52 -15.12
C PRO A 131 15.86 -9.04 -15.41
N LEU A 132 16.18 -8.27 -14.37
CA LEU A 132 16.61 -6.89 -14.54
C LEU A 132 17.93 -6.80 -15.33
N PRO A 133 18.11 -5.77 -16.18
CA PRO A 133 19.39 -5.50 -16.82
C PRO A 133 20.45 -5.15 -15.77
N GLN A 134 21.73 -5.19 -16.14
CA GLN A 134 22.78 -4.65 -15.29
C GLN A 134 22.74 -3.12 -15.33
N PHE A 135 22.78 -2.47 -14.17
CA PHE A 135 22.83 -1.02 -14.05
C PHE A 135 23.63 -0.58 -12.81
N ASP A 136 23.95 0.71 -12.75
CA ASP A 136 24.55 1.36 -11.58
C ASP A 136 23.45 2.04 -10.75
N PRO A 137 23.11 1.53 -9.55
CA PRO A 137 22.06 2.09 -8.70
C PRO A 137 22.28 3.57 -8.35
N ASP A 138 23.53 3.99 -8.13
CA ASP A 138 23.84 5.35 -7.71
C ASP A 138 23.56 6.38 -8.82
N VAL A 139 23.68 5.95 -10.08
CA VAL A 139 23.39 6.76 -11.27
C VAL A 139 21.91 6.70 -11.61
N GLU A 140 21.35 5.50 -11.71
CA GLU A 140 19.99 5.32 -12.21
C GLU A 140 18.93 5.80 -11.21
N PHE A 141 19.11 5.59 -9.91
CA PHE A 141 18.11 6.01 -8.92
C PHE A 141 18.01 7.52 -8.79
N ALA A 142 19.13 8.24 -8.89
CA ALA A 142 19.12 9.69 -9.01
C ALA A 142 18.34 10.16 -10.25
N ARG A 143 18.60 9.55 -11.42
CA ARG A 143 17.89 9.87 -12.67
C ARG A 143 16.40 9.56 -12.60
N ILE A 144 16.02 8.44 -11.99
CA ILE A 144 14.62 8.04 -11.77
C ILE A 144 13.89 9.12 -10.96
N LEU A 145 14.49 9.59 -9.85
CA LEU A 145 13.87 10.62 -9.01
C LEU A 145 13.77 11.99 -9.68
N GLU A 146 14.72 12.34 -10.55
CA GLU A 146 14.62 13.56 -11.36
C GLU A 146 13.51 13.49 -12.42
N THR A 147 13.16 12.27 -12.85
CA THR A 147 12.15 12.04 -13.89
C THR A 147 10.74 11.86 -13.33
N ALA A 148 10.61 11.36 -12.10
CA ALA A 148 9.34 11.09 -11.46
C ALA A 148 8.61 12.40 -11.07
N GLU A 149 7.70 12.88 -11.92
CA GLU A 149 6.87 14.07 -11.63
C GLU A 149 5.69 13.79 -10.67
N ASP A 150 5.22 12.53 -10.58
CA ASP A 150 4.10 12.11 -9.72
C ASP A 150 4.29 10.63 -9.32
N PRO A 151 3.93 10.19 -8.09
CA PRO A 151 4.20 8.84 -7.61
C PRO A 151 3.06 7.92 -8.04
N MET A 152 3.12 7.43 -9.27
CA MET A 152 2.37 6.23 -9.66
C MET A 152 2.89 5.78 -11.03
N SER A 153 3.81 4.82 -11.02
CA SER A 153 4.39 4.11 -12.16
C SER A 153 4.85 4.95 -13.35
N ILE A 154 6.17 5.04 -13.54
CA ILE A 154 6.79 5.59 -14.74
C ILE A 154 7.49 4.49 -15.54
N GLU A 155 7.50 4.61 -16.86
CA GLU A 155 8.33 3.76 -17.71
C GLU A 155 9.68 4.44 -17.96
N ILE A 156 10.77 3.75 -17.65
CA ILE A 156 12.14 4.24 -17.88
C ILE A 156 12.96 3.17 -18.58
N GLU A 157 13.72 3.58 -19.61
CA GLU A 157 14.71 2.72 -20.25
C GLU A 157 16.00 2.67 -19.40
N ILE A 158 16.37 1.48 -18.92
CA ILE A 158 17.64 1.19 -18.22
C ILE A 158 18.35 0.08 -18.97
N GLY A 159 19.60 0.30 -19.38
CA GLY A 159 20.39 -0.73 -20.08
C GLY A 159 19.75 -1.24 -21.39
N GLY A 160 18.91 -0.42 -22.06
CA GLY A 160 18.19 -0.80 -23.27
C GLY A 160 16.92 -1.63 -23.03
N VAL A 161 16.48 -1.77 -21.78
CA VAL A 161 15.23 -2.42 -21.38
C VAL A 161 14.28 -1.38 -20.81
N SER A 162 13.03 -1.37 -21.27
CA SER A 162 11.98 -0.52 -20.71
C SER A 162 11.43 -1.18 -19.45
N LEU A 163 11.61 -0.52 -18.31
CA LEU A 163 11.16 -1.00 -17.00
C LEU A 163 10.00 -0.15 -16.51
N GLN A 164 9.03 -0.78 -15.87
CA GLN A 164 8.05 -0.08 -15.06
C GLN A 164 8.69 0.22 -13.70
N VAL A 165 8.55 1.45 -13.22
CA VAL A 165 9.23 1.95 -12.03
C VAL A 165 8.23 2.57 -11.08
N ASP A 166 8.17 2.02 -9.86
CA ASP A 166 7.39 2.59 -8.77
C ASP A 166 8.31 3.20 -7.71
N VAL A 167 8.02 4.44 -7.32
CA VAL A 167 8.78 5.18 -6.30
C VAL A 167 7.93 5.34 -5.05
N TRP A 168 8.40 4.74 -3.96
CA TRP A 168 7.72 4.70 -2.66
C TRP A 168 8.42 5.63 -1.68
N HIS A 169 7.93 6.85 -1.59
CA HIS A 169 8.49 7.85 -0.66
C HIS A 169 8.22 7.50 0.80
N GLY A 170 9.21 7.75 1.66
CA GLY A 170 9.00 7.75 3.09
C GLY A 170 8.00 8.82 3.50
N ARG A 171 7.07 8.47 4.38
CA ARG A 171 6.15 9.43 5.02
C ARG A 171 6.05 9.18 6.50
N ASP A 172 5.68 10.22 7.24
CA ASP A 172 5.41 10.09 8.67
C ASP A 172 3.97 9.63 8.86
N MET A 173 3.78 8.65 9.72
CA MET A 173 2.48 8.14 10.12
C MET A 173 2.29 8.36 11.61
N ALA A 174 1.19 9.01 11.98
CA ALA A 174 0.80 9.17 13.36
C ALA A 174 0.27 7.84 13.92
N LEU A 175 0.66 7.53 15.16
CA LEU A 175 0.21 6.38 15.92
C LEU A 175 -0.85 6.80 16.95
N ALA A 176 -1.60 5.83 17.45
CA ALA A 176 -2.71 6.07 18.39
C ALA A 176 -2.26 6.70 19.71
N ASP A 177 -1.00 6.49 20.11
CA ASP A 177 -0.40 7.08 21.31
C ASP A 177 0.13 8.51 21.10
N GLY A 178 -0.04 9.06 19.89
CA GLY A 178 0.42 10.39 19.50
C GLY A 178 1.87 10.45 19.03
N SER A 179 2.60 9.34 19.05
CA SER A 179 3.93 9.25 18.44
C SER A 179 3.82 9.18 16.91
N THR A 180 4.96 9.32 16.22
CA THR A 180 5.05 9.23 14.77
C THR A 180 6.11 8.22 14.37
N VAL A 181 5.85 7.45 13.31
CA VAL A 181 6.79 6.49 12.73
C VAL A 181 7.00 6.79 11.24
N ARG A 182 8.23 6.65 10.76
CA ARG A 182 8.58 6.78 9.34
C ARG A 182 8.26 5.47 8.63
N VAL A 183 7.37 5.52 7.64
CA VAL A 183 6.88 4.33 6.92
C VAL A 183 6.93 4.51 5.41
N TYR A 184 6.88 3.38 4.71
CA TYR A 184 6.91 3.28 3.25
C TYR A 184 5.77 2.37 2.81
N ASP A 185 4.97 2.84 1.85
CA ASP A 185 3.78 2.13 1.38
C ASP A 185 4.10 1.20 0.20
N VAL A 186 5.23 0.46 0.26
CA VAL A 186 5.73 -0.37 -0.85
C VAL A 186 4.66 -1.37 -1.30
N GLY A 187 4.27 -1.27 -2.57
CA GLY A 187 3.24 -2.12 -3.18
C GLY A 187 1.81 -1.82 -2.73
N ALA A 188 1.58 -0.90 -1.79
CA ALA A 188 0.23 -0.56 -1.36
C ALA A 188 -0.54 0.09 -2.52
N GLY A 189 -1.70 -0.48 -2.86
CA GLY A 189 -2.48 0.01 -4.00
C GLY A 189 -2.02 -0.50 -5.37
N SER A 190 -1.02 -1.39 -5.40
CA SER A 190 -0.52 -2.02 -6.64
C SER A 190 -0.40 -3.54 -6.52
N TRP A 191 -0.12 -4.04 -5.31
CA TRP A 191 0.09 -5.46 -5.04
C TRP A 191 -1.02 -6.05 -4.17
N THR A 192 -1.18 -7.35 -4.29
CA THR A 192 -2.19 -8.19 -3.61
C THR A 192 -1.72 -8.60 -2.22
N TRP A 193 -1.62 -7.63 -1.30
CA TRP A 193 -1.28 -7.92 0.09
C TRP A 193 -2.44 -8.55 0.87
N SER A 194 -2.13 -9.57 1.66
CA SER A 194 -3.04 -10.19 2.61
C SER A 194 -2.51 -10.07 4.03
N GLU A 195 -3.41 -9.88 5.00
CA GLU A 195 -3.05 -10.04 6.42
C GLU A 195 -2.65 -11.50 6.68
N ALA A 196 -1.58 -11.68 7.45
CA ALA A 196 -1.02 -12.97 7.77
C ALA A 196 -0.94 -13.17 9.29
N GLU A 197 -0.83 -14.42 9.72
CA GLU A 197 -0.54 -14.73 11.10
C GLU A 197 0.93 -14.40 11.43
N ALA A 198 1.22 -14.16 12.71
CA ALA A 198 2.59 -14.00 13.15
C ALA A 198 3.39 -15.27 12.85
N PRO A 199 4.67 -15.15 12.40
CA PRO A 199 5.50 -16.33 12.19
C PRO A 199 5.68 -17.06 13.53
N GLU A 200 5.68 -18.40 13.50
CA GLU A 200 5.98 -19.16 14.70
C GLU A 200 7.37 -18.76 15.23
N PRO A 201 7.52 -18.58 16.55
CA PRO A 201 8.82 -18.29 17.12
C PRO A 201 9.76 -19.43 16.76
N ALA A 202 10.94 -19.10 16.22
CA ALA A 202 11.94 -20.09 15.86
C ALA A 202 12.16 -21.03 17.05
N ALA A 203 11.92 -22.33 16.86
CA ALA A 203 12.18 -23.32 17.88
C ALA A 203 13.64 -23.15 18.35
N SER A 204 13.82 -22.91 19.65
CA SER A 204 15.16 -22.79 20.23
C SER A 204 16.01 -23.96 19.75
N PRO A 205 17.24 -23.72 19.24
CA PRO A 205 18.12 -24.81 18.89
C PRO A 205 18.27 -25.71 20.13
N ALA A 206 17.98 -27.00 19.97
CA ALA A 206 18.15 -27.97 21.02
C ALA A 206 19.60 -27.90 21.55
N PRO A 207 19.81 -28.01 22.87
CA PRO A 207 21.14 -27.84 23.49
C PRO A 207 22.17 -28.86 23.00
#